data_AF-A0A2V1CJ22-F1
#
_entry.id   AF-A0A2V1CJ22-F1
#
_cell.length_a   1.000
_cell.length_b   1.000
_cell.length_c   1.000
_cell.angle_alpha   90.00
_cell.angle_beta   90.00
_cell.angle_gamma   90.00
#
_symmetry.space_group_name_H-M   'P 1'
#
loop_
_entity.id
_entity.type
_entity.pdbx_description
1 polymer ?
#
loop_
_entity_poly.entity_id
_entity_poly.type
_entity_poly.pdbx_seq_one_letter_code
_entity_poly.pdbx_strand_id
1 'polypeptide(L)'
;MRFPTSAIILLATTPTLIIGGPVAYGICQAGCATVVTACYVAAGATWGATLGATAPATVVGCNTAFGICQAKCAIVALLPTP
;
A
#
# COMPACT_ATOMS: atom_id res chain seq x y z
N MET A 1 -26.63 7.41 25.18
CA MET A 1 -25.90 6.27 24.59
C MET A 1 -24.87 5.80 25.62
N ARG A 2 -25.05 4.62 26.22
CA ARG A 2 -24.14 4.05 27.22
C ARG A 2 -23.47 2.84 26.57
N PHE A 3 -22.18 2.94 26.28
CA PHE A 3 -21.41 1.80 25.77
C PHE A 3 -21.25 0.77 26.90
N PRO A 4 -21.52 -0.52 26.65
CA PRO A 4 -21.43 -1.53 27.69
C PRO A 4 -19.97 -1.68 28.14
N THR A 5 -19.75 -1.83 29.44
CA THR A 5 -18.42 -1.95 30.06
C THR A 5 -17.58 -3.06 29.40
N SER A 6 -18.23 -4.12 28.92
CA SER A 6 -17.60 -5.20 28.14
C SER A 6 -17.02 -4.75 26.80
N ALA A 7 -17.62 -3.76 26.11
CA ALA A 7 -17.07 -3.20 24.88
C ALA A 7 -15.83 -2.33 25.17
N ILE A 8 -15.78 -1.66 26.33
CA ILE A 8 -14.62 -0.87 26.76
C ILE A 8 -13.45 -1.80 27.12
N ILE A 9 -13.73 -2.96 27.75
CA ILE A 9 -12.71 -3.96 28.07
C ILE A 9 -12.16 -4.62 26.80
N LEU A 10 -13.00 -4.90 25.79
CA LEU A 10 -12.56 -5.46 24.51
C LEU A 10 -11.63 -4.51 23.73
N LEU A 11 -11.85 -3.19 23.83
CA LEU A 11 -10.96 -2.16 23.27
C LEU A 11 -9.68 -1.96 24.13
N ALA A 12 -9.73 -2.26 25.43
CA ALA A 12 -8.60 -2.09 26.34
C ALA A 12 -7.62 -3.29 26.35
N THR A 13 -8.03 -4.44 25.80
CA THR A 13 -7.22 -5.67 25.70
C THR A 13 -6.61 -5.90 24.31
N THR A 14 -6.47 -4.87 23.46
CA THR A 14 -5.57 -4.95 22.30
C THR A 14 -4.20 -4.42 22.69
N PRO A 15 -3.31 -5.21 23.31
CA PRO A 15 -1.92 -4.81 23.40
C PRO A 15 -1.38 -4.80 21.97
N THR A 16 -0.65 -3.73 21.65
CA THR A 16 0.09 -3.46 20.40
C THR A 16 -0.72 -2.84 19.26
N LEU A 17 -0.43 -1.55 19.00
CA LEU A 17 -0.20 -1.09 17.63
C LEU A 17 0.82 -2.08 17.02
N ILE A 18 0.34 -3.14 16.38
CA ILE A 18 1.20 -3.87 15.45
C ILE A 18 1.31 -2.90 14.27
N ILE A 19 2.50 -2.35 14.06
CA ILE A 19 2.91 -1.50 12.93
C ILE A 19 2.94 -2.34 11.62
N GLY A 20 2.22 -3.45 11.60
CA GLY A 20 1.99 -4.39 10.52
C GLY A 20 0.53 -4.85 10.53
N GLY A 21 -0.03 -5.10 9.35
CA GLY A 21 -1.45 -5.42 9.15
C GLY A 21 -2.11 -4.59 8.04
N PRO A 22 -3.44 -4.71 7.83
CA PRO A 22 -4.12 -4.17 6.66
C PRO A 22 -3.97 -2.65 6.47
N VAL A 23 -3.93 -1.89 7.56
CA VAL A 23 -3.74 -0.42 7.52
C VAL A 23 -2.32 -0.08 7.05
N ALA A 24 -1.30 -0.72 7.62
CA ALA A 24 0.10 -0.50 7.24
C ALA A 24 0.36 -0.96 5.78
N TYR A 25 -0.27 -2.06 5.37
CA TYR A 25 -0.29 -2.49 3.98
C TYR A 25 -0.89 -1.42 3.05
N GLY A 26 -2.05 -0.86 3.41
CA GLY A 26 -2.69 0.21 2.65
C GLY A 26 -1.82 1.47 2.53
N ILE A 27 -1.14 1.87 3.60
CA ILE A 27 -0.20 2.99 3.58
C ILE A 27 0.97 2.72 2.63
N CYS A 28 1.56 1.52 2.70
CA CYS A 28 2.63 1.10 1.78
C CYS A 28 2.17 1.13 0.32
N GLN A 29 0.98 0.59 0.03
CA GLN A 29 0.42 0.62 -1.31
C GLN A 29 0.21 2.05 -1.82
N ALA A 30 -0.31 2.93 -0.98
CA ALA A 30 -0.53 4.34 -1.32
C ALA A 30 0.80 5.05 -1.66
N GLY A 31 1.86 4.75 -0.90
CA GLY A 31 3.21 5.23 -1.20
C GLY A 31 3.71 4.76 -2.56
N CYS A 32 3.63 3.45 -2.84
CA CYS A 32 4.01 2.89 -4.14
C CYS A 32 3.18 3.52 -5.29
N ALA A 33 1.88 3.72 -5.08
CA ALA A 33 0.98 4.33 -6.05
C ALA A 33 1.35 5.80 -6.34
N THR A 34 1.77 6.53 -5.32
CA THR A 34 2.25 7.92 -5.46
C THR A 34 3.51 7.96 -6.33
N VAL A 35 4.46 7.07 -6.08
CA VAL A 35 5.74 7.02 -6.84
C VAL A 35 5.50 6.63 -8.30
N VAL A 36 4.69 5.61 -8.58
CA VAL A 36 4.41 5.21 -9.97
C VAL A 36 3.65 6.29 -10.72
N THR A 37 2.74 7.00 -10.06
CA THR A 37 2.04 8.15 -10.66
C THR A 37 3.04 9.24 -11.05
N ALA A 38 3.99 9.58 -10.18
CA ALA A 38 5.04 10.55 -10.51
C ALA A 38 5.94 10.07 -11.67
N CYS A 39 6.29 8.78 -11.71
CA CYS A 39 7.07 8.17 -12.79
C CYS A 39 6.34 8.28 -14.15
N TYR A 40 5.04 7.99 -14.17
CA TYR A 40 4.20 8.14 -15.35
C TYR A 40 4.09 9.58 -15.82
N VAL A 41 3.89 10.53 -14.89
CA VAL A 41 3.87 11.96 -15.21
C VAL A 41 5.18 12.41 -15.84
N ALA A 42 6.32 11.97 -15.29
CA ALA A 42 7.64 12.24 -15.89
C ALA A 42 7.81 11.60 -17.29
N ALA A 43 7.14 10.46 -17.53
CA ALA A 43 7.08 9.80 -18.83
C ALA A 43 6.03 10.39 -19.79
N GLY A 44 5.28 11.43 -19.38
CA GLY A 44 4.23 12.05 -20.17
C GLY A 44 2.96 11.20 -20.32
N ALA A 45 2.72 10.27 -19.40
CA ALA A 45 1.59 9.35 -19.40
C ALA A 45 0.73 9.51 -18.15
N THR A 46 -0.54 9.09 -18.24
CA THR A 46 -1.45 9.00 -17.08
C THR A 46 -1.43 7.57 -16.54
N TRP A 47 -1.15 7.42 -15.24
CA TRP A 47 -1.13 6.09 -14.60
C TRP A 47 -2.49 5.39 -14.72
N GLY A 48 -2.46 4.11 -15.10
CA GLY A 48 -3.66 3.30 -15.34
C GLY A 48 -4.33 3.49 -16.71
N ALA A 49 -3.94 4.50 -17.50
CA ALA A 49 -4.48 4.71 -18.85
C ALA A 49 -3.74 3.92 -19.93
N THR A 50 -2.53 3.44 -19.64
CA THR A 50 -1.65 2.73 -20.60
C THR A 50 -1.36 1.33 -20.10
N LEU A 51 -1.91 0.30 -20.75
CA LEU A 51 -1.70 -1.11 -20.42
C LEU A 51 -1.35 -1.91 -21.67
N GLY A 52 -0.46 -2.90 -21.54
CA GLY A 52 -0.19 -3.90 -22.58
C GLY A 52 1.10 -3.68 -23.38
N ALA A 53 1.28 -4.50 -24.42
CA ALA A 53 2.53 -4.59 -25.20
C ALA A 53 2.92 -3.31 -25.97
N THR A 54 2.00 -2.34 -26.09
CA THR A 54 2.24 -1.05 -26.74
C THR A 54 2.69 0.04 -25.76
N ALA A 55 2.82 -0.28 -24.47
CA ALA A 55 3.31 0.68 -23.49
C ALA A 55 4.77 1.09 -23.79
N PRO A 56 5.10 2.40 -23.70
CA PRO A 56 6.47 2.88 -23.81
C PRO A 56 7.40 2.17 -22.81
N ALA A 57 8.67 1.97 -23.16
CA ALA A 57 9.64 1.29 -22.29
C ALA A 57 9.76 1.93 -20.90
N THR A 58 9.63 3.26 -20.81
CA THR A 58 9.61 4.01 -19.54
C THR A 58 8.40 3.62 -18.67
N VAL A 59 7.21 3.52 -19.27
CA VAL A 59 5.97 3.10 -18.61
C VAL A 59 6.07 1.65 -18.13
N VAL A 60 6.64 0.76 -18.94
CA VAL A 60 6.92 -0.62 -18.53
C VAL A 60 7.84 -0.63 -17.31
N GLY A 61 8.92 0.15 -17.33
CA GLY A 61 9.82 0.30 -16.18
C GLY A 61 9.14 0.82 -14.92
N CYS A 62 8.29 1.86 -15.03
CA CYS A 62 7.50 2.38 -13.92
C CYS A 62 6.60 1.28 -13.31
N ASN A 63 5.94 0.48 -14.15
CA ASN A 63 5.08 -0.63 -13.71
C ASN A 63 5.87 -1.76 -13.04
N THR A 64 7.03 -2.12 -13.59
CA THR A 64 7.90 -3.13 -12.97
C THR A 64 8.35 -2.69 -11.58
N ALA A 65 8.78 -1.43 -11.43
CA ALA A 65 9.15 -0.87 -10.14
C ALA A 65 7.96 -0.84 -9.15
N PHE A 66 6.78 -0.46 -9.64
CA PHE A 66 5.54 -0.51 -8.84
C PHE A 66 5.23 -1.93 -8.35
N GLY A 67 5.28 -2.94 -9.23
CA GLY A 67 5.04 -4.33 -8.85
C GLY A 67 6.01 -4.85 -7.80
N ILE A 68 7.31 -4.51 -7.92
CA ILE A 68 8.32 -4.84 -6.90
C ILE A 68 8.00 -4.15 -5.56
N CYS A 69 7.64 -2.87 -5.59
CA CYS A 69 7.24 -2.11 -4.39
C CYS A 69 6.03 -2.77 -3.70
N GLN A 70 5.01 -3.13 -4.47
CA GLN A 70 3.82 -3.83 -3.99
C GLN A 70 4.14 -5.20 -3.38
N ALA A 71 5.05 -5.96 -3.99
CA ALA A 71 5.49 -7.24 -3.44
C ALA A 71 6.16 -7.07 -2.06
N LYS A 72 6.88 -5.96 -1.83
CA LYS A 72 7.43 -5.63 -0.51
C LYS A 72 6.35 -5.19 0.48
N CYS A 73 5.27 -4.54 0.04
CA CYS A 73 4.15 -4.22 0.91
C CYS A 73 3.52 -5.48 1.54
N ALA A 74 3.56 -6.65 0.88
CA ALA A 74 3.10 -7.90 1.48
C ALA A 74 3.83 -8.24 2.80
N ILE A 75 5.10 -7.84 2.95
CA ILE A 75 5.88 -8.00 4.18
C ILE A 75 5.27 -7.13 5.28
N VAL A 76 4.87 -5.90 4.96
CA VAL A 76 4.20 -4.98 5.91
C VAL A 76 2.82 -5.50 6.34
N ALA A 77 2.16 -6.29 5.49
CA ALA A 77 0.90 -6.94 5.84
C ALA A 77 1.07 -8.15 6.76
N LEU A 78 2.13 -8.93 6.56
CA LEU A 78 2.28 -10.29 7.11
C LEU A 78 3.28 -10.40 8.26
N LEU A 79 4.27 -9.48 8.36
CA LEU A 79 5.25 -9.54 9.43
C LEU A 79 4.74 -8.79 10.67
N PRO A 80 4.87 -9.39 11.87
CA PRO A 80 4.81 -8.64 13.11
C PRO A 80 5.97 -7.65 13.11
N THR A 81 5.67 -6.36 13.22
CA THR A 81 6.67 -5.35 13.57
C THR A 81 6.95 -5.44 15.07
N PRO A 82 8.22 -5.33 15.50
CA PRO A 82 8.61 -5.44 16.91
C PRO A 82 7.91 -4.42 17.82
#